data_AF-A0A932VJR4-F1
#
_entry.id   AF-A0A932VJR4-F1
#
_cell.length_a   1.000
_cell.length_b   1.000
_cell.length_c   1.000
_cell.angle_alpha   90.00
_cell.angle_beta   90.00
_cell.angle_gamma   90.00
#
_symmetry.space_group_name_H-M   'P 1'
#
loop_
_entity.id
_entity.type
_entity.pdbx_description
1 polymer ?
#
loop_
_entity_poly.entity_id
_entity_poly.type
_entity_poly.pdbx_seq_one_letter_code
_entity_poly.pdbx_strand_id
1 'polypeptide(L)'
;MGTDIQEELQAINAKIDMILAAVNDLLGRKRARAETKKARKEKLSPLTEEEIKEHEKRFVQLFDQWMEGHELEVQTELEKFDAEQIRRFADANNLNVTSKMSVQKVLRLISARFREKRQLQVGIRGS
;
A
#
# COMPACT_ATOMS: atom_id res chain seq x y z
N MET A 1 39.44 30.17 28.55
CA MET A 1 39.10 29.11 27.57
C MET A 1 37.88 28.28 27.98
N GLY A 2 36.97 28.79 28.83
CA GLY A 2 35.72 28.10 29.19
C GLY A 2 34.48 28.62 28.45
N THR A 3 34.56 29.83 27.89
CA THR A 3 33.47 30.53 27.21
C THR A 3 33.17 29.98 25.81
N ASP A 4 34.18 29.65 25.01
CA ASP A 4 33.99 29.06 23.67
C ASP A 4 33.23 27.72 23.71
N ILE A 5 33.61 26.83 24.62
CA ILE A 5 32.96 25.52 24.79
C ILE A 5 31.49 25.71 25.21
N GLN A 6 31.22 26.73 26.02
CA GLN A 6 29.87 27.03 26.50
C GLN A 6 28.99 27.62 25.40
N GLU A 7 29.56 28.43 24.51
CA GLU A 7 28.87 28.94 23.31
C GLU A 7 28.61 27.83 22.28
N GLU A 8 29.58 26.93 22.06
CA GLU A 8 29.38 25.77 21.19
C GLU A 8 28.29 24.83 21.73
N LEU A 9 28.26 24.59 23.04
CA LEU A 9 27.20 23.79 23.69
C LEU A 9 25.83 24.44 23.54
N GLN A 10 25.73 25.77 23.66
CA GLN A 10 24.48 26.48 23.41
C GLN A 10 24.03 26.35 21.95
N ALA A 11 24.96 26.48 20.99
CA ALA A 11 24.66 26.32 19.58
C ALA A 11 24.19 24.90 19.23
N ILE A 12 24.78 23.88 19.87
CA ILE A 12 24.35 22.48 19.71
C ILE A 12 22.94 22.28 20.28
N ASN A 13 22.65 22.79 21.47
CA ASN A 13 21.32 22.66 22.07
C ASN A 13 20.24 23.34 21.22
N ALA A 14 20.50 24.53 20.68
CA ALA A 14 19.58 25.22 19.78
C ALA A 14 19.27 24.38 18.53
N LYS A 15 20.26 23.68 17.96
CA LYS A 15 20.06 22.77 16.83
C LYS A 15 19.26 21.54 17.22
N ILE A 16 19.47 20.99 18.41
CA ILE A 16 18.69 19.85 18.93
C ILE A 16 17.22 20.25 19.10
N ASP A 17 16.95 21.44 19.64
CA ASP A 17 15.59 21.94 19.79
C ASP A 17 14.89 22.14 18.44
N MET A 18 15.61 22.63 17.43
CA MET A 18 15.08 22.72 16.05
C MET A 18 14.75 21.35 15.46
N ILE A 19 15.61 20.34 15.68
CA ILE A 19 15.37 18.97 15.20
C ILE A 19 14.16 18.37 15.94
N LEU A 20 14.06 18.56 17.25
CA LEU A 20 12.92 18.10 18.05
C LEU A 20 11.61 18.74 17.58
N ALA A 21 11.63 20.05 17.28
CA ALA A 21 10.47 20.75 16.72
C ALA A 21 10.07 20.19 15.35
N ALA A 22 11.03 19.98 14.45
CA ALA A 22 10.77 19.40 13.13
C ALA A 22 10.25 17.95 13.20
N VAL A 23 10.81 17.14 14.10
CA VAL A 23 10.32 15.77 14.35
C VAL A 23 8.91 15.79 14.92
N ASN A 24 8.62 16.67 15.88
CA ASN A 24 7.29 16.82 16.46
C ASN A 24 6.27 17.31 15.43
N ASP A 25 6.63 18.23 14.53
CA ASP A 25 5.77 18.66 13.43
C ASP A 25 5.52 17.54 12.42
N LEU A 26 6.56 16.77 12.06
CA LEU A 26 6.40 15.58 11.22
C LEU A 26 5.53 14.51 11.86
N LEU A 27 5.68 14.27 13.16
CA LEU A 27 4.83 13.36 13.92
C LEU A 27 3.40 13.89 14.05
N GLY A 28 3.22 15.20 14.26
CA GLY A 28 1.93 15.88 14.28
C GLY A 28 1.20 15.76 12.95
N ARG A 29 1.89 15.99 11.83
CA ARG A 29 1.36 15.77 10.47
C ARG A 29 1.02 14.30 10.21
N LYS A 30 1.85 13.36 10.67
CA LYS A 30 1.53 11.92 10.59
C LYS A 30 0.31 11.55 11.45
N ARG A 31 0.18 12.11 12.65
CA ARG A 31 -0.98 11.91 13.54
C ARG A 31 -2.25 12.53 12.97
N ALA A 32 -2.20 13.75 12.45
CA ALA A 32 -3.34 14.40 11.77
C ALA A 32 -3.78 13.64 10.50
N ARG A 33 -2.83 13.09 9.73
CA ARG A 33 -3.12 12.18 8.61
C ARG A 33 -3.72 10.84 9.09
N ALA A 34 -3.31 10.35 10.26
CA ALA A 34 -3.86 9.13 10.85
C ALA A 34 -5.25 9.35 11.48
N GLU A 35 -5.51 10.53 12.03
CA GLU A 35 -6.81 10.92 12.61
C GLU A 35 -7.84 11.23 11.53
N THR A 36 -7.46 11.90 10.44
CA THR A 36 -8.32 12.02 9.25
C THR A 36 -8.61 10.65 8.59
N LYS A 37 -7.66 9.71 8.63
CA LYS A 37 -7.89 8.31 8.25
C LYS A 37 -8.76 7.54 9.25
N LYS A 38 -8.71 7.84 10.55
CA LYS A 38 -9.56 7.22 11.58
C LYS A 38 -10.99 7.77 11.59
N ALA A 39 -11.19 9.06 11.31
CA ALA A 39 -12.53 9.65 11.19
C ALA A 39 -13.31 9.07 9.98
N ARG A 40 -12.61 8.55 8.97
CA ARG A 40 -13.21 7.79 7.85
C ARG A 40 -13.42 6.29 8.12
N LYS A 41 -13.10 5.77 9.31
CA LYS A 41 -13.19 4.34 9.67
C LYS A 41 -14.51 3.91 10.30
N GLU A 42 -15.61 4.66 10.15
CA GLU A 42 -16.91 4.20 10.69
C GLU A 42 -17.79 3.40 9.71
N LYS A 43 -17.37 3.26 8.46
CA LYS A 43 -17.73 2.17 7.53
C LYS A 43 -16.87 2.43 6.30
N LEU A 44 -16.13 1.43 5.84
CA LEU A 44 -15.58 1.50 4.49
C LEU A 44 -16.77 1.76 3.57
N SER A 45 -16.87 2.95 2.98
CA SER A 45 -17.86 3.20 1.95
C SER A 45 -17.75 2.06 0.94
N PRO A 46 -18.86 1.44 0.54
CA PRO A 46 -18.84 0.45 -0.54
C PRO A 46 -18.12 1.08 -1.73
N LEU A 47 -17.23 0.32 -2.38
CA LEU A 47 -16.50 0.82 -3.54
C LEU A 47 -17.52 1.34 -4.56
N THR A 48 -17.26 2.52 -5.12
CA THR A 48 -18.09 3.00 -6.22
C THR A 48 -17.84 2.15 -7.46
N GLU A 49 -18.80 2.10 -8.38
CA GLU A 49 -18.63 1.36 -9.64
C GLU A 49 -17.40 1.84 -10.43
N GLU A 50 -17.02 3.12 -10.27
CA GLU A 50 -15.83 3.70 -10.89
C GLU A 50 -14.54 3.13 -10.27
N GLU A 51 -14.47 3.01 -8.94
CA GLU A 51 -13.33 2.41 -8.24
C GLU A 51 -13.18 0.91 -8.56
N ILE A 52 -14.30 0.20 -8.69
CA ILE A 52 -14.30 -1.21 -9.10
C ILE A 52 -13.70 -1.34 -10.51
N LYS A 53 -14.16 -0.54 -11.47
CA LYS A 53 -13.63 -0.55 -12.84
C LYS A 53 -12.15 -0.20 -12.89
N GLU A 54 -11.68 0.74 -12.07
CA GLU A 54 -10.27 1.09 -11.99
C GLU A 54 -9.44 -0.08 -11.46
N HIS A 55 -9.90 -0.74 -10.40
CA HIS A 55 -9.24 -1.93 -9.86
C HIS A 55 -9.25 -3.12 -10.82
N GLU A 56 -10.35 -3.37 -11.54
CA GLU A 56 -10.42 -4.39 -12.58
C GLU A 56 -9.44 -4.09 -13.72
N LYS A 57 -9.41 -2.85 -14.20
CA LYS A 57 -8.46 -2.42 -15.24
C LYS A 57 -7.02 -2.61 -14.78
N ARG A 58 -6.70 -2.22 -13.54
CA ARG A 58 -5.36 -2.38 -12.99
C ARG A 58 -4.99 -3.85 -12.80
N PHE A 59 -5.96 -4.70 -12.44
CA PHE A 59 -5.77 -6.14 -12.34
C PHE A 59 -5.45 -6.78 -13.69
N VAL A 60 -6.11 -6.35 -14.77
CA VAL A 60 -5.77 -6.80 -16.13
C VAL A 60 -4.35 -6.39 -16.50
N GLN A 61 -3.96 -5.13 -16.24
CA GLN A 61 -2.60 -4.66 -16.53
C GLN A 61 -1.53 -5.46 -15.78
N LEU A 62 -1.72 -5.70 -14.48
CA LEU A 62 -0.79 -6.48 -13.67
C LEU A 62 -0.76 -7.95 -14.11
N PHE A 63 -1.89 -8.50 -14.55
CA PHE A 63 -1.94 -9.83 -15.14
C PHE A 63 -1.17 -9.91 -16.45
N ASP A 64 -1.31 -8.93 -17.34
CA ASP A 64 -0.60 -8.90 -18.62
C ASP A 64 0.92 -8.78 -18.39
N GLN A 65 1.36 -7.90 -17.49
CA GLN A 65 2.77 -7.81 -17.08
C GLN A 65 3.28 -9.12 -16.47
N TRP A 66 2.48 -9.78 -15.65
CA TRP A 66 2.82 -11.09 -15.08
C TRP A 66 2.96 -12.15 -16.18
N MET A 67 2.10 -12.13 -17.20
CA MET A 67 2.16 -13.02 -18.37
C MET A 67 3.39 -12.76 -19.24
N GLU A 68 3.88 -11.53 -19.31
CA GLU A 68 5.11 -11.13 -19.99
C GLU A 68 6.40 -11.58 -19.24
N GLY A 69 6.26 -12.13 -18.04
CA GLY A 69 7.37 -12.62 -17.21
C GLY A 69 7.88 -11.63 -16.17
N HIS A 70 7.20 -10.49 -16.00
CA HIS A 70 7.53 -9.46 -15.00
C HIS A 70 6.91 -9.77 -13.62
N GLU A 71 7.05 -11.02 -13.15
CA GLU A 71 6.37 -11.48 -11.94
C GLU A 71 6.84 -10.74 -10.68
N LEU A 72 8.15 -10.45 -10.59
CA LEU A 72 8.76 -9.78 -9.43
C LEU A 72 8.33 -8.32 -9.34
N GLU A 73 8.24 -7.64 -10.47
CA GLU A 73 7.79 -6.25 -10.58
C GLU A 73 6.32 -6.14 -10.17
N VAL A 74 5.48 -7.07 -10.63
CA VAL A 74 4.07 -7.16 -10.25
C VAL A 74 3.91 -7.42 -8.75
N GLN A 75 4.72 -8.32 -8.18
CA GLN A 75 4.72 -8.53 -6.73
C GLN A 75 5.15 -7.27 -5.96
N THR A 76 6.21 -6.61 -6.41
CA THR A 76 6.72 -5.37 -5.79
C THR A 76 5.68 -4.25 -5.87
N GLU A 77 4.95 -4.13 -6.98
CA GLU A 77 3.80 -3.24 -7.12
C GLU A 77 2.70 -3.55 -6.12
N LEU A 78 2.30 -4.81 -6.00
CA LEU A 78 1.26 -5.25 -5.08
C LEU A 78 1.65 -5.04 -3.60
N GLU A 79 2.93 -5.14 -3.27
CA GLU A 79 3.46 -4.91 -1.92
C GLU A 79 3.49 -3.41 -1.52
N LYS A 80 3.41 -2.48 -2.49
CA LYS A 80 3.28 -1.04 -2.20
C LYS A 80 1.88 -0.66 -1.70
N PHE A 81 0.87 -1.49 -1.97
CA PHE A 81 -0.49 -1.25 -1.48
C PHE A 81 -0.55 -1.47 0.03
N ASP A 82 -1.31 -0.64 0.72
CA ASP A 82 -1.61 -0.88 2.11
C ASP A 82 -2.55 -2.09 2.29
N ALA A 83 -2.64 -2.59 3.53
CA ALA A 83 -3.40 -3.80 3.81
C ALA A 83 -4.91 -3.68 3.52
N GLU A 84 -5.44 -2.47 3.46
CA GLU A 84 -6.85 -2.22 3.15
C GLU A 84 -7.05 -2.14 1.63
N GLN A 85 -6.17 -1.44 0.94
CA GLN A 85 -6.15 -1.31 -0.51
C GLN A 85 -5.97 -2.66 -1.19
N ILE A 86 -5.06 -3.52 -0.72
CA ILE A 86 -4.86 -4.84 -1.33
C ILE A 86 -6.09 -5.74 -1.17
N ARG A 87 -6.80 -5.63 -0.04
CA ARG A 87 -8.05 -6.35 0.20
C ARG A 87 -9.17 -5.82 -0.69
N ARG A 88 -9.31 -4.50 -0.80
CA ARG A 88 -10.28 -3.86 -1.70
C ARG A 88 -10.02 -4.19 -3.17
N PHE A 89 -8.76 -4.17 -3.58
CA PHE A 89 -8.31 -4.56 -4.91
C PHE A 89 -8.67 -6.03 -5.21
N ALA A 90 -8.45 -6.92 -4.24
CA ALA A 90 -8.82 -8.32 -4.39
C ALA A 90 -10.35 -8.50 -4.44
N ASP A 91 -11.09 -7.86 -3.53
CA ASP A 91 -12.55 -7.89 -3.47
C ASP A 91 -13.20 -7.43 -4.78
N ALA A 92 -12.72 -6.31 -5.35
CA ALA A 92 -13.16 -5.78 -6.64
C ALA A 92 -12.93 -6.76 -7.81
N ASN A 93 -12.00 -7.71 -7.66
CA ASN A 93 -11.71 -8.73 -8.67
C ASN A 93 -12.30 -10.11 -8.33
N ASN A 94 -13.39 -10.13 -7.54
CA ASN A 94 -14.11 -11.33 -7.14
C ASN A 94 -13.22 -12.38 -6.46
N LEU A 95 -12.22 -11.93 -5.71
CA LEU A 95 -11.47 -12.77 -4.79
C LEU A 95 -12.19 -12.78 -3.44
N ASN A 96 -12.44 -13.97 -2.89
CA ASN A 96 -13.06 -14.11 -1.58
C ASN A 96 -12.07 -13.73 -0.48
N VAL A 97 -12.01 -12.44 -0.15
CA VAL A 97 -11.14 -11.88 0.87
C VAL A 97 -11.96 -11.35 2.04
N THR A 98 -11.41 -11.48 3.24
CA THR A 98 -12.04 -10.96 4.46
C THR A 98 -11.13 -9.92 5.11
N SER A 99 -11.73 -9.01 5.89
CA SER A 99 -11.00 -7.94 6.59
C SER A 99 -9.91 -8.45 7.55
N LYS A 100 -9.98 -9.71 7.97
CA LYS A 100 -9.00 -10.37 8.85
C LYS A 100 -7.89 -11.10 8.10
N MET A 101 -7.98 -11.23 6.77
CA MET A 101 -6.92 -11.89 6.00
C MET A 101 -5.63 -11.09 6.01
N SER A 102 -4.49 -11.77 6.20
CA SER A 102 -3.17 -11.14 6.09
C SER A 102 -2.89 -10.71 4.65
N VAL A 103 -2.11 -9.64 4.47
CA VAL A 103 -1.69 -9.15 3.15
C VAL A 103 -1.05 -10.28 2.34
N GLN A 104 -0.16 -11.05 2.95
CA GLN A 104 0.49 -12.20 2.32
C GLN A 104 -0.50 -13.25 1.80
N LYS A 105 -1.59 -13.52 2.53
CA LYS A 105 -2.64 -14.43 2.06
C LYS A 105 -3.41 -13.86 0.88
N VAL A 106 -3.70 -12.55 0.89
CA VAL A 106 -4.36 -11.84 -0.21
C VAL A 106 -3.49 -11.82 -1.47
N LEU A 107 -2.20 -11.51 -1.34
CA LEU A 107 -1.23 -11.58 -2.45
C LEU A 107 -1.21 -12.97 -3.07
N ARG A 108 -1.15 -14.02 -2.24
CA ARG A 108 -1.18 -15.40 -2.71
C ARG A 108 -2.48 -15.76 -3.46
N LEU A 109 -3.62 -15.19 -3.06
CA LEU A 109 -4.90 -15.35 -3.77
C LEU A 109 -4.87 -14.65 -5.15
N ILE A 110 -4.33 -13.44 -5.21
CA ILE A 110 -4.14 -12.70 -6.48
C ILE A 110 -3.26 -13.53 -7.43
N SER A 111 -2.10 -14.02 -6.97
CA SER A 111 -1.22 -14.85 -7.79
C SER A 111 -1.87 -16.18 -8.20
N ALA A 112 -2.71 -16.77 -7.35
CA ALA A 112 -3.47 -17.96 -7.71
C ALA A 112 -4.46 -17.67 -8.84
N ARG A 113 -5.18 -16.54 -8.79
CA ARG A 113 -6.06 -16.13 -9.88
C ARG A 113 -5.34 -15.85 -11.18
N PHE A 114 -4.15 -15.24 -11.15
CA PHE A 114 -3.35 -15.06 -12.35
C PHE A 114 -3.01 -16.41 -12.99
N ARG A 115 -2.58 -17.39 -12.19
CA ARG A 115 -2.32 -18.75 -12.69
C ARG A 115 -3.56 -19.42 -13.29
N GLU A 116 -4.71 -19.32 -12.63
CA GLU A 116 -5.99 -19.84 -13.15
C GLU A 116 -6.37 -19.17 -14.47
N LYS A 117 -6.29 -17.84 -14.54
CA LYS A 117 -6.62 -17.07 -15.75
C LYS A 117 -5.71 -17.42 -16.92
N ARG A 118 -4.42 -17.67 -16.65
CA ARG A 118 -3.46 -18.21 -17.63
C ARG A 118 -3.86 -19.59 -18.11
N GLN A 119 -4.22 -20.50 -17.20
CA GLN A 119 -4.66 -21.86 -17.56
C GLN A 119 -5.91 -21.83 -18.45
N LEU A 120 -6.86 -20.93 -18.16
CA LEU A 120 -8.04 -20.73 -19.00
C LEU A 120 -7.66 -20.21 -20.40
N GLN A 121 -6.77 -19.22 -20.52
CA GLN A 121 -6.31 -18.72 -21.81
C GLN A 121 -5.58 -19.77 -22.65
N VAL A 122 -4.75 -20.60 -22.00
CA VAL A 122 -4.00 -21.67 -22.67
C VAL A 122 -4.94 -22.83 -23.05
N GLY A 123 -5.89 -23.19 -22.19
CA GLY A 123 -6.90 -24.23 -22.46
C GLY A 123 -7.82 -23.88 -23.62
N ILE A 124 -8.16 -22.60 -23.82
CA ILE A 124 -8.97 -22.12 -24.95
C ILE A 124 -8.21 -22.16 -26.28
N ARG A 125 -6.88 -22.05 -26.27
CA ARG A 125 -6.04 -22.15 -27.49
C ARG A 125 -5.67 -23.58 -27.89
N GLY A 126 -5.97 -24.55 -27.05
CA GLY A 126 -5.65 -25.97 -27.26
C GLY A 126 -6.85 -26.87 -27.57
N SER A 127 -8.03 -26.32 -27.87
CA SER A 127 -9.21 -27.06 -28.35
C SER A 127 -9.52 -26.74 -29.80
#